data_AF-T2J0M7-F1
#
_entry.id   AF-T2J0M7-F1
#
_cell.length_a   1.000
_cell.length_b   1.000
_cell.length_c   1.000
_cell.angle_alpha   90.00
_cell.angle_beta   90.00
_cell.angle_gamma   90.00
#
_symmetry.space_group_name_H-M   'P 1'
#
loop_
_entity.id
_entity.type
_entity.pdbx_description
1 polymer ?
#
loop_
_entity_poly.entity_id
_entity_poly.type
_entity_poly.pdbx_seq_one_letter_code
_entity_poly.pdbx_strand_id
1 'polypeptide(L)'
;MIAKIWIKNLKELAEKVTDTSWREVILLTASMLPKADILFLKIKEFLSQLIQKNTKLKDLLASLNQKVQSIHLSCSESAARAFYFTLSNQRDFNLALSLDPQFAYQTKLSKDMQLDSSLVRSFMDSINLVKNPDIKHFLSLCLSLQIEETFKLDEDFLESFTELKKQLPPLEQENSHILAWWKNQGQEWVDKFREILINHRNICYDWRLDEQEKELWNLFYNGNVFLVECLQGEGNISSKVKQEIESTLLSI
;
A
#
# COMPACT_ATOMS: atom_id res chain seq x y z
N MET A 1 13.96 40.73 -5.29
CA MET A 1 13.18 40.44 -6.53
C MET A 1 13.61 39.13 -7.17
N ILE A 2 14.91 38.90 -7.37
CA ILE A 2 15.48 37.65 -7.93
C ILE A 2 15.10 36.39 -7.14
N ALA A 3 15.21 36.39 -5.81
CA ALA A 3 14.82 35.24 -4.98
C ALA A 3 13.32 34.85 -5.11
N LYS A 4 12.42 35.82 -5.35
CA LYS A 4 10.98 35.55 -5.54
C LYS A 4 10.68 34.90 -6.90
N ILE A 5 11.43 35.28 -7.93
CA ILE A 5 11.31 34.69 -9.28
C ILE A 5 11.82 33.24 -9.26
N TRP A 6 12.96 33.00 -8.61
CA TRP A 6 13.51 31.66 -8.43
C TRP A 6 12.57 30.73 -7.64
N ILE A 7 11.99 31.19 -6.52
CA ILE A 7 11.04 30.39 -5.73
C ILE A 7 9.76 30.07 -6.53
N LYS A 8 9.26 31.02 -7.35
CA LYS A 8 8.10 30.79 -8.21
C LYS A 8 8.39 29.69 -9.24
N ASN A 9 9.55 29.74 -9.88
CA ASN A 9 9.95 28.73 -10.88
C ASN A 9 10.13 27.34 -10.25
N LEU A 10 10.67 27.25 -9.02
CA LEU A 10 10.79 25.97 -8.30
C LEU A 10 9.43 25.39 -7.91
N LYS A 11 8.44 26.24 -7.60
CA LYS A 11 7.07 25.79 -7.34
C LYS A 11 6.43 25.21 -8.60
N GLU A 12 6.53 25.91 -9.73
CA GLU A 12 6.02 25.44 -11.01
C GLU A 12 6.68 24.12 -11.43
N LEU A 13 7.99 23.97 -11.15
CA LEU A 13 8.72 22.72 -11.37
C LEU A 13 8.26 21.60 -10.44
N ALA A 14 8.00 21.89 -9.16
CA ALA A 14 7.50 20.91 -8.19
C ALA A 14 6.12 20.35 -8.58
N GLU A 15 5.25 21.19 -9.16
CA GLU A 15 3.94 20.77 -9.67
C GLU A 15 4.05 19.78 -10.86
N LYS A 16 5.23 19.66 -11.47
CA LYS A 16 5.53 18.69 -12.54
C LYS A 16 6.10 17.36 -12.04
N VAL A 17 6.22 17.14 -10.73
CA VAL A 17 6.79 15.91 -10.16
C VAL A 17 6.09 14.63 -10.63
N THR A 18 4.80 14.70 -10.92
CA THR A 18 4.00 13.55 -11.38
C THR A 18 4.05 13.34 -12.89
N ASP A 19 4.65 14.27 -13.65
CA ASP A 19 4.79 14.22 -15.09
C ASP A 19 6.15 13.57 -15.45
N THR A 20 6.09 12.42 -16.11
CA THR A 20 7.29 11.63 -16.46
C THR A 20 8.23 12.39 -17.40
N SER A 21 7.72 13.29 -18.24
CA SER A 21 8.54 14.08 -19.16
C SER A 21 9.39 15.14 -18.45
N TRP A 22 9.06 15.47 -17.19
CA TRP A 22 9.78 16.47 -16.40
C TRP A 22 10.77 15.87 -15.40
N ARG A 23 10.84 14.54 -15.28
CA ARG A 23 11.74 13.87 -14.33
C ARG A 23 13.20 14.29 -14.52
N GLU A 24 13.71 14.22 -15.75
CA GLU A 24 15.09 14.62 -16.07
C GLU A 24 15.36 16.09 -15.79
N VAL A 25 14.37 16.96 -16.07
CA VAL A 25 14.48 18.40 -15.79
C VAL A 25 14.58 18.65 -14.29
N ILE A 26 13.79 17.94 -13.49
CA ILE A 26 13.83 18.02 -12.03
C ILE A 26 15.17 17.52 -11.49
N LEU A 27 15.66 16.37 -11.96
CA LEU A 27 16.95 15.80 -11.56
C LEU A 27 18.12 16.72 -11.91
N LEU A 28 18.16 17.24 -13.13
CA LEU A 28 19.18 18.18 -13.58
C LEU A 28 19.13 19.49 -12.77
N THR A 29 17.93 20.01 -12.52
CA THR A 29 17.78 21.22 -11.70
C THR A 29 18.28 20.96 -10.28
N ALA A 30 17.96 19.80 -9.69
CA ALA A 30 18.41 19.42 -8.36
C ALA A 30 19.94 19.28 -8.27
N SER A 31 20.60 18.73 -9.30
CA SER A 31 22.07 18.58 -9.33
C SER A 31 22.80 19.90 -9.55
N MET A 32 22.18 20.87 -10.24
CA MET A 32 22.73 22.20 -10.46
C MET A 32 22.55 23.14 -9.26
N LEU A 33 21.63 22.83 -8.33
CA LEU A 33 21.37 23.67 -7.17
C LEU A 33 22.46 23.49 -6.10
N PRO A 34 22.99 24.58 -5.52
CA PRO A 34 23.91 24.49 -4.39
C PRO A 34 23.32 23.77 -3.17
N LYS A 35 21.99 23.89 -2.98
CA LYS A 35 21.19 23.09 -2.05
C LYS A 35 19.80 22.88 -2.65
N ALA A 36 19.39 21.62 -2.81
CA ALA A 36 18.10 21.27 -3.41
C ALA A 36 16.95 21.19 -2.38
N ASP A 37 17.22 21.46 -1.10
CA ASP A 37 16.25 21.42 0.01
C ASP A 37 14.91 22.09 -0.32
N ILE A 38 14.96 23.32 -0.87
CA ILE A 38 13.75 24.09 -1.18
C ILE A 38 12.90 23.41 -2.27
N LEU A 39 13.53 22.83 -3.30
CA LEU A 39 12.82 22.15 -4.39
C LEU A 39 12.08 20.93 -3.86
N PHE A 40 12.75 20.09 -3.06
CA PHE A 40 12.14 18.86 -2.55
C PHE A 40 11.09 19.11 -1.47
N LEU A 41 11.25 20.15 -0.65
CA LEU A 41 10.18 20.61 0.25
C LEU A 41 8.95 21.10 -0.54
N LYS A 42 9.15 21.78 -1.69
CA LYS A 42 8.04 22.20 -2.56
C LYS A 42 7.34 21.03 -3.25
N ILE A 43 8.10 20.00 -3.65
CA ILE A 43 7.54 18.75 -4.15
C ILE A 43 6.68 18.07 -3.08
N LYS A 44 7.20 17.95 -1.85
CA LYS A 44 6.45 17.42 -0.72
C LYS A 44 5.17 18.21 -0.46
N GLU A 45 5.24 19.55 -0.40
CA GLU A 45 4.06 20.41 -0.25
C GLU A 45 3.02 20.18 -1.35
N PHE A 46 3.44 20.01 -2.61
CA PHE A 46 2.54 19.70 -3.72
C PHE A 46 1.85 18.35 -3.53
N LEU A 47 2.58 17.30 -3.14
CA LEU A 47 1.99 15.99 -2.86
C LEU A 47 1.01 16.06 -1.68
N SER A 48 1.30 16.83 -0.64
CA SER A 48 0.38 17.08 0.46
C SER A 48 -0.91 17.79 0.01
N GLN A 49 -0.83 18.69 -0.98
CA GLN A 49 -2.03 19.31 -1.56
C GLN A 49 -2.89 18.32 -2.34
N LEU A 50 -2.32 17.27 -2.94
CA LEU A 50 -3.11 16.20 -3.57
C LEU A 50 -3.94 15.44 -2.54
N ILE A 51 -3.38 15.19 -1.34
CA ILE A 51 -4.09 14.55 -0.23
C ILE A 51 -5.31 15.39 0.19
N GLN A 52 -5.14 16.71 0.34
CA GLN A 52 -6.23 17.59 0.78
C GLN A 52 -7.42 17.64 -0.20
N LYS A 53 -7.19 17.32 -1.47
CA LYS A 53 -8.23 17.32 -2.51
C LYS A 53 -9.03 16.01 -2.57
N ASN A 54 -8.59 14.95 -1.89
CA ASN A 54 -9.22 13.63 -1.96
C ASN A 54 -9.42 13.04 -0.57
N THR A 55 -10.67 13.07 -0.09
CA THR A 55 -11.03 12.57 1.25
C THR A 55 -10.71 11.08 1.40
N LYS A 56 -10.96 10.25 0.38
CA LYS A 56 -10.66 8.80 0.45
C LYS A 56 -9.16 8.52 0.58
N LEU A 57 -8.32 9.27 -0.13
CA LEU A 57 -6.86 9.17 0.00
C LEU A 57 -6.43 9.57 1.41
N LYS A 58 -6.99 10.66 1.94
CA LYS A 58 -6.72 11.10 3.32
C LYS A 58 -7.12 10.02 4.33
N ASP A 59 -8.29 9.40 4.15
CA ASP A 59 -8.81 8.35 5.03
C ASP A 59 -7.95 7.08 4.94
N LEU A 60 -7.50 6.71 3.73
CA LEU A 60 -6.50 5.64 3.56
C LEU A 60 -5.22 5.97 4.32
N LEU A 61 -4.63 7.15 4.13
CA LEU A 61 -3.38 7.49 4.82
C LEU A 61 -3.56 7.53 6.34
N ALA A 62 -4.73 7.92 6.84
CA ALA A 62 -5.06 7.84 8.26
C ALA A 62 -5.10 6.38 8.75
N SER A 63 -5.77 5.48 8.01
CA SER A 63 -5.86 4.06 8.37
C SER A 63 -4.49 3.38 8.33
N LEU A 64 -3.65 3.74 7.35
CA LEU A 64 -2.27 3.26 7.24
C LEU A 64 -1.42 3.72 8.43
N ASN A 65 -1.51 5.00 8.82
CA ASN A 65 -0.79 5.52 9.98
C ASN A 65 -1.23 4.78 11.26
N GLN A 66 -2.54 4.61 11.46
CA GLN A 66 -3.05 3.87 12.62
C GLN A 66 -2.58 2.40 12.62
N LYS A 67 -2.58 1.74 11.46
CA LYS A 67 -2.09 0.37 11.31
C LYS A 67 -0.62 0.25 11.66
N VAL A 68 0.21 1.14 11.11
CA VAL A 68 1.66 1.16 11.34
C VAL A 68 1.99 1.42 12.81
N GLN A 69 1.23 2.28 13.49
CA GLN A 69 1.37 2.53 14.93
C GLN A 69 0.90 1.37 15.81
N SER A 70 -0.01 0.52 15.33
CA SER A 70 -0.56 -0.61 16.09
C SER A 70 0.36 -1.83 16.14
N ILE A 71 1.35 -1.93 15.26
CA ILE A 71 2.21 -3.10 15.12
C ILE A 71 3.64 -2.81 15.58
N HIS A 72 4.34 -3.85 16.02
CA HIS A 72 5.77 -3.75 16.28
C HIS A 72 6.55 -3.75 14.97
N LEU A 73 7.20 -2.64 14.64
CA LEU A 73 7.95 -2.47 13.40
C LEU A 73 9.41 -2.90 13.55
N SER A 74 9.93 -3.56 12.51
CA SER A 74 11.37 -3.78 12.32
C SER A 74 12.02 -2.80 11.35
N CYS A 75 11.20 -2.02 10.62
CA CYS A 75 11.62 -1.03 9.62
C CYS A 75 11.17 0.38 9.99
N SER A 76 11.54 1.36 9.17
CA SER A 76 11.00 2.71 9.25
C SER A 76 9.49 2.75 9.01
N GLU A 77 8.80 3.67 9.70
CA GLU A 77 7.36 3.87 9.52
C GLU A 77 6.99 4.18 8.08
N SER A 78 7.82 4.93 7.35
CA SER A 78 7.58 5.26 5.95
C SER A 78 7.62 4.04 5.04
N ALA A 79 8.56 3.11 5.27
CA ALA A 79 8.62 1.87 4.51
C ALA A 79 7.42 0.96 4.84
N ALA A 80 6.99 0.91 6.10
CA ALA A 80 5.78 0.21 6.51
C ALA A 80 4.51 0.81 5.88
N ARG A 81 4.38 2.15 5.83
CA ARG A 81 3.27 2.83 5.15
C ARG A 81 3.27 2.52 3.65
N ALA A 82 4.44 2.50 3.01
CA ALA A 82 4.56 2.10 1.60
C ALA A 82 4.10 0.66 1.38
N PHE A 83 4.49 -0.26 2.25
CA PHE A 83 4.05 -1.65 2.19
C PHE A 83 2.52 -1.81 2.30
N TYR A 84 1.88 -1.19 3.29
CA TYR A 84 0.43 -1.31 3.45
C TYR A 84 -0.34 -0.53 2.38
N PHE A 85 0.22 0.56 1.85
CA PHE A 85 -0.33 1.22 0.67
C PHE A 85 -0.34 0.28 -0.54
N THR A 86 0.77 -0.44 -0.76
CA THR A 86 0.88 -1.46 -1.80
C THR A 86 -0.15 -2.56 -1.64
N LEU A 87 -0.33 -3.09 -0.42
CA LEU A 87 -1.35 -4.12 -0.13
C LEU A 87 -2.77 -3.62 -0.40
N SER A 88 -3.09 -2.38 -0.01
CA SER A 88 -4.44 -1.82 -0.15
C SER A 88 -4.81 -1.49 -1.59
N ASN A 89 -3.81 -1.19 -2.43
CA ASN A 89 -4.03 -0.70 -3.80
C ASN A 89 -3.39 -1.59 -4.88
N GLN A 90 -3.05 -2.84 -4.56
CA GLN A 90 -2.52 -3.86 -5.49
C GLN A 90 -1.35 -3.34 -6.35
N ARG A 91 -0.40 -2.63 -5.73
CA ARG A 91 0.78 -2.12 -6.43
C ARG A 91 1.97 -3.08 -6.34
N ASP A 92 3.07 -2.71 -6.98
CA ASP A 92 4.37 -3.30 -6.68
C ASP A 92 4.91 -2.83 -5.31
N PHE A 93 5.88 -3.57 -4.78
CA PHE A 93 6.57 -3.22 -3.53
C PHE A 93 7.74 -2.25 -3.77
N ASN A 94 7.86 -1.62 -4.95
CA ASN A 94 9.07 -0.87 -5.32
C ASN A 94 9.34 0.28 -4.35
N LEU A 95 8.32 1.02 -3.93
CA LEU A 95 8.50 2.12 -2.97
C LEU A 95 8.97 1.61 -1.60
N ALA A 96 8.38 0.52 -1.10
CA ALA A 96 8.78 -0.08 0.17
C ALA A 96 10.22 -0.63 0.10
N LEU A 97 10.59 -1.27 -1.02
CA LEU A 97 11.92 -1.78 -1.31
C LEU A 97 12.98 -0.67 -1.40
N SER A 98 12.65 0.44 -2.05
CA SER A 98 13.54 1.60 -2.13
C SER A 98 13.79 2.20 -0.74
N LEU A 99 12.78 2.22 0.13
CA LEU A 99 12.91 2.75 1.48
C LEU A 99 13.63 1.79 2.44
N ASP A 100 13.40 0.48 2.29
CA ASP A 100 14.05 -0.54 3.10
C ASP A 100 14.25 -1.85 2.30
N PRO A 101 15.50 -2.27 2.05
CA PRO A 101 15.79 -3.51 1.33
C PRO A 101 15.22 -4.79 1.98
N GLN A 102 14.81 -4.75 3.25
CA GLN A 102 14.25 -5.93 3.92
C GLN A 102 12.97 -6.43 3.22
N PHE A 103 12.23 -5.56 2.53
CA PHE A 103 11.00 -5.92 1.81
C PHE A 103 11.25 -6.87 0.63
N ALA A 104 12.51 -7.11 0.25
CA ALA A 104 12.86 -8.11 -0.76
C ALA A 104 12.66 -9.54 -0.26
N TYR A 105 12.57 -9.73 1.07
CA TYR A 105 12.50 -11.05 1.70
C TYR A 105 11.38 -11.09 2.74
N GLN A 106 10.34 -11.88 2.49
CA GLN A 106 9.21 -12.02 3.41
C GLN A 106 9.64 -12.47 4.82
N THR A 107 10.70 -13.28 4.92
CA THR A 107 11.25 -13.77 6.19
C THR A 107 11.84 -12.68 7.08
N LYS A 108 12.18 -11.52 6.52
CA LYS A 108 12.71 -10.36 7.28
C LYS A 108 11.61 -9.43 7.79
N LEU A 109 10.38 -9.58 7.31
CA LEU A 109 9.24 -8.79 7.77
C LEU A 109 8.84 -9.20 9.19
N SER A 110 8.20 -8.31 9.94
CA SER A 110 7.62 -8.68 11.23
C SER A 110 6.52 -9.72 11.04
N LYS A 111 6.25 -10.54 12.06
CA LYS A 111 5.23 -11.59 11.99
C LYS A 111 3.84 -11.01 11.65
N ASP A 112 3.52 -9.82 12.16
CA ASP A 112 2.26 -9.13 11.84
C ASP A 112 2.14 -8.77 10.36
N MET A 113 3.22 -8.25 9.75
CA MET A 113 3.23 -7.90 8.34
C MET A 113 3.19 -9.14 7.44
N GLN A 114 3.84 -10.23 7.86
CA GLN A 114 3.77 -11.52 7.16
C GLN A 114 2.33 -12.07 7.20
N LEU A 115 1.69 -12.03 8.36
CA LEU A 115 0.29 -12.44 8.52
C LEU A 115 -0.64 -11.59 7.64
N ASP A 116 -0.52 -10.27 7.69
CA ASP A 116 -1.36 -9.37 6.89
C ASP A 116 -1.16 -9.59 5.39
N SER A 117 0.09 -9.79 4.94
CA SER A 117 0.40 -10.11 3.54
C SER A 117 -0.28 -11.41 3.09
N SER A 118 -0.18 -12.47 3.91
CA SER A 118 -0.83 -13.75 3.64
C SER A 118 -2.35 -13.62 3.58
N LEU A 119 -2.95 -12.90 4.53
CA LEU A 119 -4.39 -12.64 4.57
C LEU A 119 -4.87 -11.85 3.34
N VAL A 120 -4.18 -10.77 2.97
CA VAL A 120 -4.51 -9.98 1.77
C VAL A 120 -4.43 -10.84 0.52
N ARG A 121 -3.40 -11.70 0.42
CA ARG A 121 -3.26 -12.63 -0.71
C ARG A 121 -4.42 -13.62 -0.76
N SER A 122 -4.74 -14.30 0.33
CA SER A 122 -5.89 -15.22 0.40
C SER A 122 -7.21 -14.51 0.07
N PHE A 123 -7.37 -13.27 0.52
CA PHE A 123 -8.53 -12.45 0.18
C PHE A 123 -8.61 -12.16 -1.32
N MET A 124 -7.49 -11.77 -1.94
CA MET A 124 -7.42 -11.56 -3.39
C MET A 124 -7.71 -12.84 -4.19
N ASP A 125 -7.17 -13.98 -3.76
CA ASP A 125 -7.43 -15.28 -4.37
C ASP A 125 -8.92 -15.65 -4.28
N SER A 126 -9.57 -15.35 -3.16
CA SER A 126 -11.02 -15.56 -3.00
C SER A 126 -11.87 -14.67 -3.91
N ILE A 127 -11.49 -13.39 -4.09
CA ILE A 127 -12.15 -12.50 -5.06
C ILE A 127 -12.00 -13.06 -6.49
N ASN A 128 -10.82 -13.57 -6.83
CA ASN A 128 -10.57 -14.15 -8.14
C ASN A 128 -11.39 -15.42 -8.37
N LEU A 129 -11.58 -16.24 -7.33
CA LEU A 129 -12.44 -17.43 -7.38
C LEU A 129 -13.91 -17.10 -7.59
N VAL A 130 -14.42 -16.00 -7.01
CA VAL A 130 -15.80 -15.54 -7.30
C VAL A 130 -15.94 -15.17 -8.78
N LYS A 131 -14.95 -14.47 -9.34
CA LYS A 131 -14.98 -14.03 -10.75
C LYS A 131 -14.82 -15.21 -11.72
N ASN A 132 -13.87 -16.09 -11.44
CA ASN A 132 -13.51 -17.22 -12.28
C ASN A 132 -13.28 -18.47 -11.41
N PRO A 133 -14.35 -19.21 -11.05
CA PRO A 133 -14.23 -20.41 -10.23
C PRO A 133 -13.34 -21.46 -10.87
N ASP A 134 -12.35 -21.93 -10.13
CA ASP A 134 -11.41 -22.96 -10.56
C ASP A 134 -10.96 -23.81 -9.38
N ILE A 135 -10.90 -25.13 -9.58
CA ILE A 135 -10.58 -26.08 -8.50
C ILE A 135 -9.14 -25.92 -8.01
N LYS A 136 -8.18 -25.66 -8.90
CA LYS A 136 -6.78 -25.52 -8.48
C LYS A 136 -6.60 -24.28 -7.61
N HIS A 137 -7.22 -23.17 -7.99
CA HIS A 137 -7.21 -21.95 -7.19
C HIS A 137 -7.95 -22.14 -5.86
N PHE A 138 -9.05 -22.91 -5.84
CA PHE A 138 -9.76 -23.22 -4.60
C PHE A 138 -8.90 -24.04 -3.63
N LEU A 139 -8.23 -25.08 -4.12
CA LEU A 139 -7.28 -25.86 -3.31
C LEU A 139 -6.15 -24.97 -2.76
N SER A 140 -5.60 -24.09 -3.60
CA SER A 140 -4.59 -23.12 -3.19
C SER A 140 -5.11 -22.18 -2.10
N LEU A 141 -6.35 -21.71 -2.20
CA LEU A 141 -6.99 -20.88 -1.18
C LEU A 141 -7.10 -21.65 0.13
N CYS A 142 -7.63 -22.89 0.13
CA CYS A 142 -7.76 -23.71 1.34
C CYS A 142 -6.43 -23.88 2.08
N LEU A 143 -5.34 -24.13 1.35
CA LEU A 143 -4.00 -24.20 1.94
C LEU A 143 -3.53 -22.85 2.49
N SER A 144 -3.76 -21.76 1.76
CA SER A 144 -3.37 -20.43 2.21
C SER A 144 -4.11 -19.96 3.48
N LEU A 145 -5.31 -20.48 3.73
CA LEU A 145 -6.14 -20.16 4.90
C LEU A 145 -5.69 -20.91 6.17
N GLN A 146 -4.70 -21.80 6.11
CA GLN A 146 -4.14 -22.50 7.27
C GLN A 146 -3.16 -21.63 8.07
N ILE A 147 -3.49 -20.35 8.26
CA ILE A 147 -2.60 -19.36 8.88
C ILE A 147 -2.33 -19.64 10.37
N GLU A 148 -3.27 -20.25 11.09
CA GLU A 148 -3.10 -20.64 12.50
C GLU A 148 -1.97 -21.65 12.74
N GLU A 149 -1.54 -22.38 11.72
CA GLU A 149 -0.40 -23.30 11.84
C GLU A 149 0.93 -22.55 11.95
N THR A 150 0.99 -21.30 11.46
CA THR A 150 2.21 -20.50 11.39
C THR A 150 2.18 -19.29 12.32
N PHE A 151 1.00 -18.70 12.53
CA PHE A 151 0.83 -17.45 13.26
C PHE A 151 -0.04 -17.65 14.50
N LYS A 152 0.32 -16.94 15.58
CA LYS A 152 -0.52 -16.84 16.77
C LYS A 152 -1.59 -15.79 16.51
N LEU A 153 -2.85 -16.19 16.59
CA LEU A 153 -4.01 -15.32 16.47
C LEU A 153 -4.60 -15.01 17.83
N ASP A 154 -5.24 -13.84 17.95
CA ASP A 154 -6.08 -13.52 19.10
C ASP A 154 -7.33 -14.41 19.09
N GLU A 155 -7.87 -14.70 20.28
CA GLU A 155 -8.96 -15.66 20.46
C GLU A 155 -10.20 -15.30 19.64
N ASP A 156 -10.64 -14.04 19.72
CA ASP A 156 -11.80 -13.52 18.96
C ASP A 156 -11.59 -13.61 17.44
N PHE A 157 -10.36 -13.38 16.97
CA PHE A 157 -10.04 -13.48 15.55
C PHE A 157 -10.03 -14.93 15.09
N LEU A 158 -9.43 -15.82 15.87
CA LEU A 158 -9.37 -17.25 15.60
C LEU A 158 -10.77 -17.87 15.53
N GLU A 159 -11.67 -17.49 16.44
CA GLU A 159 -13.05 -17.95 16.45
C GLU A 159 -13.78 -17.52 15.17
N SER A 160 -13.79 -16.21 14.90
CA SER A 160 -14.45 -15.64 13.71
C SER A 160 -13.91 -16.22 12.40
N PHE A 161 -12.59 -16.41 12.32
CA PHE A 161 -11.93 -16.98 11.15
C PHE A 161 -12.22 -18.48 10.98
N THR A 162 -12.32 -19.23 12.08
CA THR A 162 -12.72 -20.64 12.05
C THR A 162 -14.15 -20.81 11.56
N GLU A 163 -15.08 -19.96 12.02
CA GLU A 163 -16.47 -19.97 11.55
C GLU A 163 -16.59 -19.60 10.06
N LEU A 164 -15.77 -18.67 9.59
CA LEU A 164 -15.69 -18.35 8.16
C LEU A 164 -15.24 -19.56 7.33
N LYS A 165 -14.19 -20.27 7.76
CA LYS A 165 -13.68 -21.45 7.03
C LYS A 165 -14.68 -22.59 6.97
N LYS A 166 -15.50 -22.80 8.01
CA LYS A 166 -16.56 -23.83 8.03
C LYS A 166 -17.63 -23.64 6.95
N GLN A 167 -17.78 -22.42 6.42
CA GLN A 167 -18.73 -22.13 5.35
C GLN A 167 -18.26 -22.61 3.98
N LEU A 168 -16.96 -22.90 3.81
CA LEU A 168 -16.41 -23.37 2.54
C LEU A 168 -16.93 -24.79 2.20
N PRO A 169 -17.11 -25.11 0.91
CA PRO A 169 -17.52 -26.44 0.51
C PRO A 169 -16.41 -27.46 0.86
N PRO A 170 -16.76 -28.63 1.44
CA PRO A 170 -15.79 -29.69 1.74
C PRO A 170 -15.02 -30.16 0.50
N LEU A 171 -13.74 -30.50 0.69
CA LEU A 171 -12.84 -30.93 -0.38
C LEU A 171 -13.23 -32.28 -1.01
N GLU A 172 -14.01 -33.08 -0.28
CA GLU A 172 -14.50 -34.39 -0.71
C GLU A 172 -15.70 -34.29 -1.67
N GLN A 173 -16.30 -33.11 -1.81
CA GLN A 173 -17.41 -32.91 -2.74
C GLN A 173 -16.95 -32.95 -4.20
N GLU A 174 -17.89 -33.25 -5.09
CA GLU A 174 -17.62 -33.18 -6.52
C GLU A 174 -17.21 -31.76 -6.93
N ASN A 175 -16.21 -31.68 -7.82
CA ASN A 175 -15.71 -30.41 -8.36
C ASN A 175 -16.85 -29.52 -8.93
N SER A 176 -17.85 -30.13 -9.57
CA SER A 176 -19.03 -29.44 -10.09
C SER A 176 -19.78 -28.66 -9.00
N HIS A 177 -19.92 -29.26 -7.81
CA HIS A 177 -20.60 -28.67 -6.66
C HIS A 177 -19.79 -27.52 -6.05
N ILE A 178 -18.47 -27.70 -5.87
CA ILE A 178 -17.56 -26.65 -5.39
C ILE A 178 -17.63 -25.41 -6.30
N LEU A 179 -17.58 -25.62 -7.63
CA LEU A 179 -17.64 -24.52 -8.59
C LEU A 179 -19.01 -23.83 -8.59
N ALA A 180 -20.10 -24.60 -8.44
CA ALA A 180 -21.45 -24.03 -8.30
C ALA A 180 -21.58 -23.21 -7.01
N TRP A 181 -20.99 -23.68 -5.90
CA TRP A 181 -20.97 -22.95 -4.64
C TRP A 181 -20.28 -21.59 -4.79
N TRP A 182 -19.10 -21.53 -5.41
CA TRP A 182 -18.39 -20.25 -5.64
C TRP A 182 -19.18 -19.27 -6.51
N LYS A 183 -19.95 -19.77 -7.48
CA LYS A 183 -20.83 -18.92 -8.33
C LYS A 183 -22.02 -18.34 -7.56
N ASN A 184 -22.57 -19.08 -6.61
CA ASN A 184 -23.83 -18.73 -5.95
C ASN A 184 -23.64 -18.08 -4.58
N GLN A 185 -22.67 -18.55 -3.79
CA GLN A 185 -22.45 -18.19 -2.38
C GLN A 185 -21.07 -17.56 -2.14
N GLY A 186 -20.14 -17.68 -3.09
CA GLY A 186 -18.76 -17.20 -2.92
C GLY A 186 -18.66 -15.71 -2.62
N GLN A 187 -19.52 -14.87 -3.21
CA GLN A 187 -19.52 -13.43 -2.96
C GLN A 187 -19.86 -13.10 -1.50
N GLU A 188 -20.89 -13.77 -0.93
CA GLU A 188 -21.26 -13.59 0.49
C GLU A 188 -20.11 -14.01 1.42
N TRP A 189 -19.42 -15.10 1.08
CA TRP A 189 -18.25 -15.55 1.81
C TRP A 189 -17.10 -14.52 1.77
N VAL A 190 -16.80 -13.97 0.59
CA VAL A 190 -15.76 -12.93 0.42
C VAL A 190 -16.11 -11.68 1.22
N ASP A 191 -17.37 -11.26 1.24
CA ASP A 191 -17.79 -10.07 1.98
C ASP A 191 -17.66 -10.28 3.50
N LYS A 192 -18.05 -11.46 4.03
CA LYS A 192 -17.77 -11.83 5.43
C LYS A 192 -16.28 -11.88 5.73
N PHE A 193 -15.47 -12.41 4.81
CA PHE A 193 -14.02 -12.43 4.98
C PHE A 193 -13.47 -11.00 5.07
N ARG A 194 -13.93 -10.08 4.21
CA ARG A 194 -13.55 -8.67 4.26
C ARG A 194 -13.88 -8.05 5.62
N GLU A 195 -15.08 -8.28 6.14
CA GLU A 195 -15.51 -7.74 7.44
C GLU A 195 -14.58 -8.19 8.58
N ILE A 196 -14.23 -9.48 8.61
CA ILE A 196 -13.29 -10.03 9.59
C ILE A 196 -11.92 -9.35 9.46
N LEU A 197 -11.39 -9.18 8.25
CA LEU A 197 -10.09 -8.54 8.01
C LEU A 197 -10.07 -7.06 8.43
N ILE A 198 -11.17 -6.34 8.17
CA ILE A 198 -11.32 -4.95 8.59
C ILE A 198 -11.36 -4.87 10.12
N ASN A 199 -12.18 -5.69 10.77
CA ASN A 199 -12.43 -5.62 12.21
C ASN A 199 -11.22 -6.05 13.04
N HIS A 200 -10.53 -7.13 12.66
CA HIS A 200 -9.43 -7.68 13.44
C HIS A 200 -8.05 -7.15 13.03
N ARG A 201 -7.88 -6.72 11.77
CA ARG A 201 -6.55 -6.40 11.23
C ARG A 201 -6.47 -5.01 10.58
N ASN A 202 -7.57 -4.27 10.44
CA ASN A 202 -7.61 -2.93 9.84
C ASN A 202 -7.03 -2.91 8.40
N ILE A 203 -7.40 -3.91 7.59
CA ILE A 203 -6.94 -4.08 6.20
C ILE A 203 -8.12 -4.43 5.26
N CYS A 204 -7.89 -4.40 3.94
CA CYS A 204 -8.85 -4.82 2.90
C CYS A 204 -10.12 -3.96 2.76
N TYR A 205 -10.07 -2.69 3.18
CA TYR A 205 -11.13 -1.72 2.94
C TYR A 205 -11.51 -1.63 1.45
N ASP A 206 -12.82 -1.62 1.18
CA ASP A 206 -13.36 -1.34 -0.15
C ASP A 206 -13.58 0.18 -0.31
N TRP A 207 -12.60 0.85 -0.91
CA TRP A 207 -12.64 2.30 -1.11
C TRP A 207 -13.57 2.74 -2.26
N ARG A 208 -14.03 1.81 -3.11
CA ARG A 208 -14.91 2.08 -4.27
C ARG A 208 -14.47 3.31 -5.07
N LEU A 209 -13.23 3.28 -5.56
CA LEU A 209 -12.64 4.40 -6.29
C LEU A 209 -13.25 4.55 -7.68
N ASP A 210 -13.61 5.77 -8.05
CA ASP A 210 -13.87 6.11 -9.45
C ASP A 210 -12.56 6.28 -10.25
N GLU A 211 -12.66 6.46 -11.57
CA GLU A 211 -11.47 6.59 -12.43
C GLU A 211 -10.63 7.84 -12.11
N GLN A 212 -11.24 8.95 -11.71
CA GLN A 212 -10.52 10.18 -11.35
C GLN A 212 -9.76 9.98 -10.04
N GLU A 213 -10.37 9.30 -9.07
CA GLU A 213 -9.74 8.95 -7.80
C GLU A 213 -8.58 7.98 -8.00
N LYS A 214 -8.74 6.95 -8.85
CA LYS A 214 -7.65 6.03 -9.23
C LYS A 214 -6.47 6.78 -9.84
N GLU A 215 -6.74 7.71 -10.77
CA GLU A 215 -5.71 8.54 -11.38
C GLU A 215 -4.99 9.41 -10.35
N LEU A 216 -5.73 10.07 -9.45
CA LEU A 216 -5.14 10.88 -8.38
C LEU A 216 -4.27 10.04 -7.44
N TRP A 217 -4.71 8.83 -7.08
CA TRP A 217 -3.93 7.91 -6.26
C TRP A 217 -2.66 7.42 -6.98
N ASN A 218 -2.74 7.20 -8.30
CA ASN A 218 -1.57 6.91 -9.14
C ASN A 218 -0.57 8.07 -9.14
N LEU A 219 -1.04 9.30 -9.37
CA LEU A 219 -0.20 10.50 -9.37
C LEU A 219 0.48 10.70 -8.03
N PHE A 220 -0.28 10.58 -6.93
CA PHE A 220 0.26 10.69 -5.58
C PHE A 220 1.34 9.63 -5.29
N TYR A 221 1.07 8.36 -5.60
CA TYR A 221 2.04 7.28 -5.37
C TYR A 221 3.29 7.45 -6.23
N ASN A 222 3.14 7.69 -7.53
CA ASN A 222 4.27 7.87 -8.45
C ASN A 222 5.11 9.10 -8.11
N GLY A 223 4.47 10.17 -7.60
CA GLY A 223 5.17 11.34 -7.09
C GLY A 223 6.02 11.01 -5.86
N ASN A 224 5.53 10.18 -4.93
CA ASN A 224 6.32 9.71 -3.79
C ASN A 224 7.47 8.78 -4.21
N VAL A 225 7.26 7.90 -5.20
CA VAL A 225 8.32 7.07 -5.79
C VAL A 225 9.43 7.96 -6.34
N PHE A 226 9.08 8.92 -7.20
CA PHE A 226 10.07 9.80 -7.81
C PHE A 226 10.75 10.70 -6.77
N LEU A 227 10.04 11.14 -5.72
CA LEU A 227 10.65 11.86 -4.61
C LEU A 227 11.71 11.01 -3.91
N VAL A 228 11.43 9.75 -3.61
CA VAL A 228 12.41 8.83 -3.00
C VAL A 228 13.62 8.61 -3.93
N GLU A 229 13.40 8.40 -5.23
CA GLU A 229 14.48 8.32 -6.22
C GLU A 229 15.38 9.56 -6.16
N CYS A 230 14.78 10.75 -6.08
CA CYS A 230 15.52 12.01 -5.96
C CYS A 230 16.31 12.13 -4.65
N LEU A 231 15.77 11.65 -3.52
CA LEU A 231 16.46 11.65 -2.22
C LEU A 231 17.65 10.68 -2.19
N GLN A 232 17.64 9.66 -3.03
CA GLN A 232 18.70 8.66 -3.15
C GLN A 232 19.75 9.01 -4.20
N GLY A 233 19.44 9.92 -5.12
CA GLY A 233 20.35 10.41 -6.16
C GLY A 233 21.39 11.41 -5.69
N GLU A 234 22.11 11.99 -6.65
CA GLU A 234 23.26 12.89 -6.44
C GLU A 234 22.88 14.33 -6.01
N GLY A 235 21.61 14.59 -5.71
CA GLY A 235 21.14 15.92 -5.31
C GLY A 235 21.79 16.40 -4.02
N ASN A 236 22.24 17.66 -3.97
CA ASN A 236 22.82 18.24 -2.76
C ASN A 236 21.72 18.61 -1.74
N ILE A 237 21.19 17.60 -1.05
CA ILE A 237 20.18 17.72 0.01
C ILE A 237 20.85 17.65 1.39
N SER A 238 20.41 18.50 2.31
CA SER A 238 20.82 18.39 3.70
C SER A 238 20.20 17.17 4.38
N SER A 239 20.99 16.47 5.21
CA SER A 239 20.51 15.28 5.94
C SER A 239 19.24 15.54 6.77
N LYS A 240 19.10 16.76 7.29
CA LYS A 240 17.91 17.20 8.03
C LYS A 240 16.65 17.17 7.16
N VAL A 241 16.71 17.77 5.96
CA VAL A 241 15.56 17.81 5.04
C VAL A 241 15.27 16.43 4.48
N LYS A 242 16.30 15.63 4.18
CA LYS A 242 16.11 14.23 3.78
C LYS A 242 15.33 13.43 4.83
N GLN A 243 15.75 13.47 6.08
CA GLN A 243 15.05 12.79 7.19
C GLN A 243 13.62 13.32 7.40
N GLU A 244 13.42 14.63 7.27
CA GLU A 244 12.09 15.23 7.38
C GLU A 244 11.14 14.75 6.27
N ILE A 245 11.63 14.63 5.03
CA ILE A 245 10.83 14.10 3.93
C ILE A 245 10.59 12.61 4.14
N GLU A 246 11.62 11.81 4.39
CA GLU A 246 11.50 10.36 4.57
C GLU A 246 10.54 9.97 5.69
N SER A 247 10.60 10.67 6.84
CA SER A 247 9.71 10.40 7.99
C SER A 247 8.24 10.77 7.75
N THR A 248 7.95 11.56 6.71
CA THR A 248 6.60 12.03 6.39
C THR A 248 6.06 11.49 5.06
N LEU A 249 6.81 10.60 4.39
CA LEU A 249 6.35 9.93 3.18
C LEU A 249 5.08 9.13 3.44
N LEU A 250 4.09 9.27 2.55
CA LEU A 250 2.78 8.62 2.65
C LEU A 250 2.08 8.90 4.00
N SER A 251 2.21 10.12 4.52
CA SER A 251 1.50 10.57 5.71
C SER A 251 0.70 11.84 5.42
N ILE A 252 -0.18 12.20 6.36
CA ILE A 252 -1.04 13.40 6.29
C ILE A 252 -0.25 14.64 6.70
#